data_AF-A0A4Q9GS27-F1
#
_entry.id   AF-A0A4Q9GS27-F1
#
_cell.length_a   1.000
_cell.length_b   1.000
_cell.length_c   1.000
_cell.angle_alpha   90.00
_cell.angle_beta   90.00
_cell.angle_gamma   90.00
#
_symmetry.space_group_name_H-M   'P 1'
#
loop_
_entity.id
_entity.type
_entity.pdbx_description
1 polymer ?
#
loop_
_entity_poly.entity_id
_entity_poly.type
_entity_poly.pdbx_seq_one_letter_code
_entity_poly.pdbx_strand_id
1 'polypeptide(L)' 'MAYIVRWVPTGPEMIVSCPTPDDVLALADELIATGRSSDITVVKDGLEVDLASLKAQPALS' A
#
# COMPACT_ATOMS: atom_id res chain seq x y z
N MET A 1 11.52 -9.59 -1.44
CA MET A 1 10.81 -8.70 -2.38
C MET A 1 10.05 -7.68 -1.54
N ALA A 2 10.13 -6.39 -1.87
CA ALA A 2 9.49 -5.30 -1.13
C ALA A 2 8.33 -4.72 -1.94
N TYR A 3 7.32 -4.21 -1.25
CA TYR A 3 6.19 -3.50 -1.82
C TYR A 3 6.46 -1.99 -1.75
N ILE A 4 6.01 -1.25 -2.76
CA ILE A 4 6.13 0.21 -2.79
C ILE A 4 4.73 0.80 -2.72
N VAL A 5 4.47 1.62 -1.70
CA VAL A 5 3.23 2.35 -1.52
C VAL A 5 3.46 3.80 -1.94
N ARG A 6 2.66 4.29 -2.88
CA ARG A 6 2.71 5.66 -3.40
C ARG A 6 1.40 6.35 -3.15
N TRP A 7 1.44 7.59 -2.68
CA TRP A 7 0.24 8.43 -2.55
C TRP A 7 0.59 9.91 -2.67
N VAL A 8 -0.38 10.75 -2.99
CA VAL A 8 -0.20 12.20 -3.18
C VAL A 8 -0.96 12.98 -2.08
N PRO A 9 -0.32 13.29 -0.95
CA PRO A 9 -0.98 14.00 0.14
C PRO A 9 -1.00 15.52 -0.11
N THR A 10 -2.05 16.04 -0.77
CA THR A 10 -2.30 17.50 -0.92
C THR A 10 -1.03 18.33 -1.22
N GLY A 11 -0.08 17.77 -1.96
CA GLY A 11 1.34 18.12 -1.88
C GLY A 11 2.21 17.13 -2.67
N PRO A 12 3.55 17.09 -2.44
CA PRO A 12 4.45 16.23 -3.20
C PRO A 12 4.15 14.74 -2.98
N GLU A 13 4.34 13.92 -4.02
CA GLU A 13 4.17 12.47 -3.95
C GLU A 13 5.05 11.87 -2.84
N MET A 14 4.44 11.04 -2.01
CA MET A 14 5.12 10.26 -0.98
C MET A 14 5.26 8.82 -1.46
N ILE A 15 6.46 8.26 -1.25
CA ILE A 15 6.81 6.89 -1.62
C ILE A 15 7.39 6.20 -0.38
N VAL A 16 6.77 5.09 0.03
CA VAL A 16 7.23 4.27 1.15
C VAL A 16 7.46 2.84 0.68
N SER A 17 8.59 2.26 1.09
CA SER A 17 8.90 0.85 0.84
C SER A 17 8.50 0.01 2.05
N CYS A 18 7.56 -0.91 1.86
CA CYS A 18 7.08 -1.84 2.87
C CYS A 18 7.68 -3.24 2.63
N PRO A 19 8.26 -3.89 3.65
CA PRO A 19 8.88 -5.21 3.48
C PRO A 19 7.86 -6.34 3.37
N THR A 20 6.67 -6.20 3.98
CA THR A 20 5.62 -7.22 3.99
C THR A 20 4.30 -6.65 3.45
N PRO A 21 3.37 -7.52 2.98
CA PRO A 21 2.03 -7.06 2.62
C PRO A 21 1.26 -6.53 3.84
N ASP A 22 1.54 -7.01 5.05
CA ASP A 22 0.87 -6.55 6.27
C ASP A 22 1.22 -5.09 6.58
N ASP A 23 2.49 -4.70 6.43
CA ASP A 23 2.93 -3.31 6.55
C ASP A 23 2.24 -2.39 5.53
N VAL A 24 2.05 -2.87 4.29
CA VAL A 24 1.31 -2.13 3.26
C VAL A 24 -0.13 -1.91 3.69
N LEU A 25 -0.78 -2.97 4.19
CA LEU A 25 -2.17 -2.91 4.63
C LEU A 25 -2.34 -1.98 5.82
N ALA A 26 -1.46 -2.05 6.81
CA ALA A 26 -1.47 -1.15 7.97
C ALA A 26 -1.30 0.32 7.55
N LEU A 27 -0.31 0.61 6.70
CA LEU A 27 -0.09 1.96 6.19
C LEU A 27 -1.27 2.46 5.35
N ALA A 28 -1.80 1.62 4.46
CA ALA A 28 -2.95 1.98 3.64
C ALA A 28 -4.19 2.24 4.50
N ASP A 29 -4.44 1.44 5.55
CA ASP A 29 -5.56 1.62 6.46
C ASP A 29 -5.44 2.95 7.24
N GLU A 30 -4.25 3.30 7.73
CA GLU A 30 -4.00 4.62 8.34
C GLU A 30 -4.23 5.78 7.36
N LEU A 31 -3.79 5.64 6.11
CA LEU A 31 -4.02 6.64 5.07
C LEU A 31 -5.51 6.77 4.74
N ILE A 32 -6.25 5.66 4.66
CA ILE A 32 -7.70 5.65 4.47
C ILE A 32 -8.39 6.33 5.66
N ALA A 33 -8.01 6.00 6.90
CA ALA A 33 -8.56 6.57 8.11
C ALA A 33 -8.32 8.08 8.23
N THR A 34 -7.22 8.58 7.68
CA THR A 34 -6.92 10.02 7.58
C THR A 34 -7.58 10.72 6.38
N GLY A 35 -8.41 10.00 5.61
CA GLY A 35 -9.18 10.56 4.49
C GLY A 35 -8.43 10.58 3.15
N ARG A 36 -7.37 9.77 3.00
CA ARG A 36 -6.49 9.72 1.82
C ARG A 36 -6.67 8.44 0.98
N SER A 37 -7.85 7.82 1.04
CA SER A 37 -8.14 6.50 0.45
C SER A 37 -8.07 6.44 -1.07
N SER A 38 -8.28 7.56 -1.77
CA SER A 38 -8.50 7.58 -3.22
C SER A 38 -7.24 7.59 -4.08
N ASP A 39 -6.07 7.88 -3.49
CA ASP A 39 -4.82 8.13 -4.23
C ASP A 39 -3.69 7.16 -3.86
N ILE A 40 -4.01 6.03 -3.22
CA ILE A 40 -3.00 5.04 -2.79
C ILE A 40 -2.79 4.02 -3.90
N THR A 41 -1.59 3.99 -4.46
CA THR A 41 -1.16 2.98 -5.45
C THR A 41 -0.11 2.09 -4.82
N VAL A 42 -0.31 0.78 -4.84
CA VAL A 42 0.68 -0.20 -4.37
C VAL A 42 1.31 -0.90 -5.58
N VAL A 43 2.63 -0.91 -5.65
CA VAL A 43 3.40 -1.58 -6.71
C VAL A 43 4.26 -2.67 -6.09
N LYS A 44 4.22 -3.86 -6.69
CA LYS A 44 5.09 -4.99 -6.36
C LYS A 44 5.73 -5.51 -7.64
N ASP A 45 7.05 -5.57 -7.69
CA ASP A 45 7.79 -6.10 -8.85
C ASP A 45 7.41 -5.42 -10.18
N GLY A 46 7.04 -4.13 -10.13
CA GLY A 46 6.62 -3.35 -11.31
C GLY A 46 5.16 -3.55 -11.74
N LEU A 47 4.38 -4.32 -10.97
CA LEU A 47 2.95 -4.52 -11.18
C LEU A 47 2.16 -3.82 -10.08
N GLU A 48 1.10 -3.11 -10.45
CA GLU A 48 0.14 -2.57 -9.49
C GLU A 48 -0.63 -3.71 -8.84
N VAL A 49 -0.69 -3.70 -7.51
CA VAL A 49 -1.33 -4.74 -6.71
C VAL A 49 -2.44 -4.11 -5.89
N ASP A 50 -3.63 -4.68 -5.96
CA ASP A 50 -4.77 -4.20 -5.20
C ASP A 50 -4.66 -4.59 -3.72
N LEU A 51 -5.09 -3.69 -2.82
CA LEU A 51 -5.12 -3.95 -1.38
C LEU A 51 -6.01 -5.15 -1.03
N ALA A 52 -7.13 -5.36 -1.73
CA ALA A 52 -7.97 -6.54 -1.55
C ALA A 52 -7.26 -7.82 -2.00
N SER A 53 -6.45 -7.74 -3.06
CA SER A 53 -5.62 -8.87 -3.50
C SER A 53 -4.54 -9.21 -2.48
N LEU A 54 -3.98 -8.21 -1.79
CA LEU A 54 -3.04 -8.40 -0.68
C LEU A 54 -3.72 -9.02 0.54
N LYS A 55 -4.91 -8.53 0.92
CA LYS A 55 -5.73 -9.09 2.02
C LYS A 55 -6.16 -10.54 1.75
N ALA A 56 -6.38 -10.89 0.48
CA ALA A 56 -6.79 -12.22 0.08
C ALA A 56 -5.63 -13.22 -0.03
N GLN A 57 -4.37 -12.79 0.12
CA GLN A 57 -3.24 -13.72 0.13
C GLN A 57 -3.34 -14.58 1.40
N PRO A 58 -3.23 -15.91 1.30
CA PRO A 58 -3.21 -16.75 2.49
C PRO A 58 -2.06 -16.26 3.36
N ALA A 59 -2.36 -15.91 4.62
CA ALA A 59 -1.35 -15.60 5.61
C ALA A 59 -0.39 -16.80 5.66
N LEU A 60 0.76 -16.67 5.01
CA LEU A 60 1.82 -17.66 5.03
C LEU A 60 2.33 -17.70 6.48
N SER A 61 1.80 -18.65 7.23
CA SER A 61 2.30 -19.08 8.54
C SER A 61 3.66 -19.76 8.39
#